data_AF-A0A0Q0GLU3-F1
#
_entry.id   AF-A0A0Q0GLU3-F1
#
_cell.length_a   1.000
_cell.length_b   1.000
_cell.length_c   1.000
_cell.angle_alpha   90.00
_cell.angle_beta   90.00
_cell.angle_gamma   90.00
#
_symmetry.space_group_name_H-M   'P 1'
#
loop_
_entity.id
_entity.type
_entity.pdbx_description
1 polymer ?
#
loop_
_entity_poly.entity_id
_entity_poly.type
_entity_poly.pdbx_seq_one_letter_code
_entity_poly.pdbx_strand_id
1 'polypeptide(L)'
;MPHAFSNRRRILNLTADKKALRSQFRWETINAIAYKLGGILFVIGSFFFFPSRAEYAYIGGWIFLAASLTYLVVNIHDMAEIRRYWKSHTSHQVDEVVEYFAGATYLFGTLCFVFGRLASFPQVDWPLISTWLFIIGSTLFVVGAAANVFLIVKADSVQLLQLMNLTSICFIVGSVLYGLASVPYLWAFESPNDHLLILNFLAWQYMIGSLLFLLGGVFNYWRAYLLVEGEIAKKQL
;
A
#
# COMPACT_ATOMS: atom_id res chain seq x y z
N MET A 1 1.72 3.06 0.04
CA MET A 1 1.04 2.11 0.94
C MET A 1 1.22 0.69 0.42
N PRO A 2 1.03 -0.34 1.26
CA PRO A 2 1.02 -1.73 0.84
C PRO A 2 -0.28 -2.15 0.14
N HIS A 3 -0.24 -3.34 -0.48
CA HIS A 3 -1.41 -4.02 -1.02
C HIS A 3 -1.23 -5.53 -1.11
N ALA A 4 -2.34 -6.23 -1.38
CA ALA A 4 -2.38 -7.67 -1.47
C ALA A 4 -1.66 -8.16 -2.74
N PHE A 5 -0.52 -8.84 -2.54
CA PHE A 5 0.09 -9.66 -3.56
C PHE A 5 -0.26 -11.13 -3.28
N SER A 6 -0.65 -11.84 -4.33
CA SER A 6 -1.04 -13.25 -4.24
C SER A 6 -0.18 -14.10 -5.16
N ASN A 7 0.01 -15.36 -4.76
CA ASN A 7 0.64 -16.40 -5.57
C ASN A 7 -0.36 -17.12 -6.46
N ARG A 8 -1.65 -17.01 -6.18
CA ARG A 8 -2.67 -17.56 -7.07
C ARG A 8 -2.80 -16.67 -8.31
N ARG A 9 -3.12 -17.28 -9.45
CA ARG A 9 -3.59 -16.53 -10.62
C ARG A 9 -4.79 -15.69 -10.18
N ARG A 10 -4.62 -14.37 -10.19
CA ARG A 10 -5.75 -13.44 -10.29
C ARG A 10 -6.53 -13.86 -11.53
N ILE A 11 -7.72 -14.41 -11.32
CA ILE A 11 -8.38 -15.45 -12.14
C ILE A 11 -8.11 -15.28 -13.64
N LEU A 12 -7.05 -15.88 -14.19
CA LEU A 12 -6.89 -16.06 -15.63
C LEU A 12 -7.73 -17.27 -16.00
N ASN A 13 -9.05 -17.09 -15.98
CA ASN A 13 -9.94 -18.09 -16.54
C ASN A 13 -9.75 -18.01 -18.06
N LEU A 14 -8.78 -18.76 -18.57
CA LEU A 14 -8.41 -18.78 -20.00
C LEU A 14 -9.52 -19.35 -20.89
N THR A 15 -10.58 -19.87 -20.27
CA THR A 15 -11.83 -20.32 -20.89
C THR A 15 -12.98 -19.32 -20.69
N ALA A 16 -12.78 -18.21 -19.96
CA ALA A 16 -13.78 -17.15 -19.87
C ALA A 16 -13.78 -16.29 -21.14
N ASP A 17 -14.98 -15.82 -21.48
CA ASP A 17 -15.29 -15.01 -22.66
C ASP A 17 -14.22 -13.93 -22.94
N LYS A 18 -13.81 -13.78 -24.21
CA LYS A 18 -12.69 -12.89 -24.63
C LYS A 18 -12.83 -11.45 -24.12
N LYS A 19 -14.07 -11.02 -23.84
CA LYS A 19 -14.42 -9.71 -23.28
C LYS A 19 -14.01 -9.57 -21.80
N ALA A 20 -14.16 -10.63 -21.00
CA ALA A 20 -13.73 -10.67 -19.60
C ALA A 20 -12.20 -10.61 -19.48
N LEU A 21 -11.49 -11.34 -20.35
CA LEU A 21 -10.02 -11.36 -20.39
C LEU A 21 -9.42 -9.97 -20.70
N ARG A 22 -9.98 -9.27 -21.70
CA ARG A 22 -9.56 -7.90 -22.04
C ARG A 22 -9.86 -6.90 -20.92
N SER A 23 -11.01 -7.03 -20.27
CA SER A 23 -11.36 -6.17 -19.12
C SER A 23 -10.37 -6.36 -17.98
N GLN A 24 -10.03 -7.61 -17.66
CA GLN A 24 -9.11 -7.93 -16.57
C GLN A 24 -7.68 -7.48 -16.86
N PHE A 25 -7.18 -7.68 -18.08
CA PHE A 25 -5.85 -7.19 -18.47
C PHE A 25 -5.74 -5.66 -18.40
N ARG A 26 -6.82 -4.95 -18.80
CA ARG A 26 -6.90 -3.49 -18.64
C ARG A 26 -6.86 -3.08 -17.17
N TRP A 27 -7.58 -3.79 -16.30
CA TRP A 27 -7.60 -3.49 -14.86
C TRP A 27 -6.27 -3.77 -14.18
N GLU A 28 -5.60 -4.88 -14.51
CA GLU A 28 -4.25 -5.16 -14.01
C GLU A 28 -3.25 -4.07 -14.44
N THR A 29 -3.37 -3.58 -15.68
CA THR A 29 -2.55 -2.46 -16.18
C THR A 29 -2.87 -1.16 -15.43
N ILE A 30 -4.16 -0.86 -15.23
CA ILE A 30 -4.61 0.32 -14.48
C ILE A 30 -4.12 0.25 -13.03
N ASN A 31 -4.25 -0.89 -12.36
CA ASN A 31 -3.76 -1.10 -11.00
C ASN A 31 -2.25 -0.89 -10.90
N ALA A 32 -1.49 -1.45 -11.84
CA ALA A 32 -0.03 -1.27 -11.89
C ALA A 32 0.37 0.20 -12.08
N ILE A 33 -0.34 0.95 -12.93
CA ILE A 33 -0.10 2.38 -13.15
C ILE A 33 -0.51 3.18 -11.90
N ALA A 34 -1.69 2.91 -11.35
CA ALA A 34 -2.22 3.56 -10.16
C ALA A 34 -1.28 3.38 -8.97
N TYR A 35 -0.69 2.19 -8.78
CA TYR A 35 0.29 1.97 -7.72
C TYR A 35 1.52 2.85 -7.85
N LYS A 36 2.14 2.87 -9.04
CA LYS A 36 3.33 3.69 -9.28
C LYS A 36 3.04 5.17 -9.12
N LEU A 37 1.91 5.62 -9.68
CA LEU A 37 1.47 7.00 -9.55
C LEU A 37 1.21 7.38 -8.08
N GLY A 38 0.48 6.55 -7.34
CA GLY A 38 0.22 6.76 -5.92
C GLY A 38 1.52 6.82 -5.11
N GLY A 39 2.49 5.95 -5.39
CA GLY A 39 3.80 5.96 -4.72
C GLY A 39 4.58 7.25 -5.00
N ILE A 40 4.62 7.71 -6.26
CA ILE A 40 5.24 8.98 -6.64
C ILE A 40 4.55 10.16 -5.93
N LEU A 41 3.22 10.17 -5.92
CA LEU A 41 2.45 11.21 -5.23
C LEU A 41 2.74 11.23 -3.72
N PHE A 42 2.88 10.08 -3.06
CA PHE A 42 3.29 10.04 -1.65
C PHE A 42 4.68 10.65 -1.43
N VAL A 43 5.66 10.34 -2.28
CA VAL A 43 7.00 10.94 -2.19
C VAL A 43 6.94 12.46 -2.34
N ILE A 44 6.22 12.96 -3.37
CA ILE A 44 6.05 14.40 -3.59
C ILE A 44 5.30 15.05 -2.42
N GLY A 45 4.24 14.42 -1.92
CA GLY A 45 3.48 14.93 -0.77
C GLY A 45 4.33 15.02 0.49
N SER A 46 5.13 13.98 0.78
CA SER A 46 6.04 13.96 1.93
C SER A 46 7.09 15.07 1.88
N PHE A 47 7.52 15.50 0.69
CA PHE A 47 8.47 16.61 0.54
C PHE A 47 7.92 17.92 1.11
N PHE A 48 6.62 18.17 0.95
CA PHE A 48 5.98 19.38 1.45
C PHE A 48 5.72 19.38 2.96
N PHE A 49 5.94 18.25 3.65
CA PHE A 49 5.82 18.17 5.12
C PHE A 49 7.13 18.50 5.85
N PHE A 50 8.20 18.82 5.13
CA PHE A 50 9.40 19.37 5.75
C PHE A 50 9.11 20.74 6.37
N PRO A 51 9.62 21.05 7.58
CA PRO A 51 9.39 22.35 8.20
C PRO A 51 9.85 23.54 7.36
N SER A 52 10.93 23.38 6.59
CA SER A 52 11.42 24.39 5.64
C SER A 52 10.46 24.68 4.48
N ARG A 53 9.39 23.89 4.34
CA ARG A 53 8.34 23.99 3.33
C ARG A 53 6.94 24.19 3.95
N ALA A 54 6.86 24.57 5.22
CA ALA A 54 5.60 24.69 5.96
C ALA A 54 4.56 25.57 5.24
N GLU A 55 4.99 26.62 4.53
CA GLU A 55 4.12 27.49 3.73
C GLU A 55 3.34 26.74 2.62
N TYR A 56 3.86 25.61 2.15
CA TYR A 56 3.26 24.77 1.11
C TYR A 56 2.66 23.46 1.66
N ALA A 57 2.61 23.28 2.98
CA ALA A 57 2.12 22.05 3.60
C ALA A 57 0.68 21.70 3.19
N TYR A 58 -0.15 22.72 2.89
CA TYR A 58 -1.51 22.55 2.37
C TYR A 58 -1.53 21.84 1.00
N ILE A 59 -0.58 22.17 0.10
CA ILE A 59 -0.40 21.50 -1.19
C ILE A 59 0.01 20.04 -0.96
N GLY A 60 0.96 19.82 -0.04
CA GLY A 60 1.36 18.48 0.41
C GLY A 60 0.18 17.64 0.87
N GLY A 61 -0.71 18.22 1.68
CA GLY A 61 -1.93 17.57 2.17
C GLY A 61 -2.84 17.05 1.05
N TRP A 62 -3.09 17.86 0.01
CA TRP A 62 -3.90 17.46 -1.15
C TRP A 62 -3.23 16.38 -2.00
N ILE A 63 -1.93 16.50 -2.25
CA ILE A 63 -1.17 15.48 -2.99
C ILE A 63 -1.20 14.15 -2.23
N PHE A 64 -1.02 14.20 -0.92
CA PHE A 64 -1.07 13.02 -0.05
C PHE A 64 -2.47 12.39 -0.01
N LEU A 65 -3.53 13.19 -0.02
CA LEU A 65 -4.91 12.69 -0.16
C LEU A 65 -5.11 12.01 -1.51
N ALA A 66 -4.67 12.64 -2.61
CA ALA A 66 -4.76 12.07 -3.96
C ALA A 66 -4.01 10.72 -4.07
N ALA A 67 -2.84 10.63 -3.46
CA ALA A 67 -2.10 9.37 -3.34
C ALA A 67 -2.92 8.31 -2.58
N SER A 68 -3.50 8.68 -1.44
CA SER A 68 -4.30 7.78 -0.59
C SER A 68 -5.56 7.28 -1.29
N LEU A 69 -6.25 8.16 -2.03
CA LEU A 69 -7.41 7.80 -2.85
C LEU A 69 -7.02 6.88 -4.01
N THR A 70 -5.87 7.11 -4.63
CA THR A 70 -5.36 6.23 -5.69
C THR A 70 -5.16 4.81 -5.14
N TYR A 71 -4.51 4.68 -3.98
CA TYR A 71 -4.36 3.39 -3.30
C TYR A 71 -5.68 2.79 -2.84
N LEU A 72 -6.66 3.60 -2.45
CA LEU A 72 -7.98 3.12 -2.03
C LEU A 72 -8.68 2.41 -3.20
N VAL A 73 -8.64 2.99 -4.40
CA VAL A 73 -9.20 2.37 -5.60
C VAL A 73 -8.57 0.99 -5.82
N VAL A 74 -7.25 0.89 -5.70
CA VAL A 74 -6.59 -0.39 -5.95
C VAL A 74 -6.88 -1.43 -4.86
N ASN A 75 -6.87 -1.03 -3.59
CA ASN A 75 -7.21 -1.95 -2.49
C ASN A 75 -8.69 -2.38 -2.50
N ILE A 76 -9.61 -1.51 -2.94
CA ILE A 76 -11.01 -1.88 -3.19
C ILE A 76 -11.09 -2.93 -4.30
N HIS A 77 -10.37 -2.73 -5.40
CA HIS A 77 -10.35 -3.68 -6.50
C HIS A 77 -9.79 -5.04 -6.06
N ASP A 78 -8.63 -5.05 -5.41
CA ASP A 78 -7.99 -6.26 -4.91
C ASP A 78 -8.92 -7.00 -3.92
N MET A 79 -9.57 -6.28 -3.01
CA MET A 79 -10.53 -6.87 -2.08
C MET A 79 -11.79 -7.41 -2.79
N ALA A 80 -12.28 -6.72 -3.81
CA ALA A 80 -13.42 -7.17 -4.60
C ALA A 80 -13.12 -8.48 -5.33
N GLU A 81 -11.90 -8.62 -5.88
CA GLU A 81 -11.44 -9.86 -6.48
C GLU A 81 -11.33 -10.99 -5.45
N ILE A 82 -10.68 -10.72 -4.30
CA ILE A 82 -10.53 -11.70 -3.22
C ILE A 82 -11.90 -12.17 -2.74
N ARG A 83 -12.85 -11.25 -2.54
CA ARG A 83 -14.22 -11.57 -2.13
C ARG A 83 -15.00 -12.34 -3.18
N ARG A 84 -14.79 -12.05 -4.48
CA ARG A 84 -15.42 -12.79 -5.57
C ARG A 84 -14.93 -14.23 -5.59
N TYR A 85 -13.63 -14.44 -5.49
CA TYR A 85 -13.04 -15.77 -5.39
C TYR A 85 -13.54 -16.52 -4.15
N TRP A 86 -13.58 -15.84 -3.01
CA TRP A 86 -14.10 -16.42 -1.76
C TRP A 86 -15.54 -16.91 -1.93
N LYS A 87 -16.42 -16.11 -2.54
CA LYS A 87 -17.82 -16.52 -2.76
C LYS A 87 -18.00 -17.65 -3.77
N SER A 88 -17.04 -17.87 -4.68
CA SER A 88 -17.17 -18.91 -5.71
C SER A 88 -16.71 -20.29 -5.24
N HIS A 89 -16.19 -20.42 -4.02
CA HIS A 89 -15.71 -21.67 -3.45
C HIS A 89 -16.41 -21.95 -2.12
N THR A 90 -16.72 -23.21 -1.84
CA THR A 90 -17.45 -23.62 -0.62
C THR A 90 -16.52 -24.01 0.53
N SER A 91 -15.29 -24.38 0.23
CA SER A 91 -14.21 -24.63 1.19
C SER A 91 -13.06 -23.66 0.96
N HIS A 92 -12.39 -23.27 2.04
CA HIS A 92 -11.28 -22.33 1.99
C HIS A 92 -10.04 -22.91 2.61
N GLN A 93 -8.93 -22.83 1.89
CA GLN A 93 -7.63 -23.22 2.40
C GLN A 93 -7.04 -22.12 3.30
N VAL A 94 -6.09 -22.49 4.16
CA VAL A 94 -5.48 -21.55 5.14
C VAL A 94 -4.86 -20.34 4.45
N ASP A 95 -4.21 -20.51 3.31
CA ASP A 95 -3.64 -19.43 2.51
C ASP A 95 -4.69 -18.48 1.95
N GLU A 96 -5.85 -18.98 1.53
CA GLU A 96 -6.98 -18.15 1.09
C GLU A 96 -7.54 -17.32 2.25
N VAL A 97 -7.56 -17.87 3.47
CA VAL A 97 -7.93 -17.12 4.69
C VAL A 97 -6.91 -16.01 4.98
N VAL A 98 -5.62 -16.34 4.90
CA VAL A 98 -4.53 -15.36 5.11
C VAL A 98 -4.57 -14.26 4.05
N GLU A 99 -4.83 -14.60 2.80
CA GLU A 99 -4.98 -13.63 1.70
C GLU A 99 -6.20 -12.70 1.93
N TYR A 100 -7.34 -13.24 2.37
CA TYR A 100 -8.50 -12.44 2.72
C TYR A 100 -8.21 -11.48 3.87
N PHE A 101 -7.54 -11.97 4.91
CA PHE A 101 -7.13 -11.17 6.05
C PHE A 101 -6.16 -10.05 5.66
N ALA A 102 -5.15 -10.36 4.84
CA ALA A 102 -4.22 -9.35 4.32
C ALA A 102 -4.95 -8.31 3.46
N GLY A 103 -5.82 -8.73 2.53
CA GLY A 103 -6.63 -7.82 1.71
C GLY A 103 -7.51 -6.88 2.56
N ALA A 104 -8.17 -7.41 3.59
CA ALA A 104 -9.01 -6.63 4.48
C ALA A 104 -8.20 -5.59 5.29
N THR A 105 -7.06 -6.00 5.86
CA THR A 105 -6.19 -5.11 6.63
C THR A 105 -5.62 -3.98 5.77
N TYR A 106 -5.24 -4.24 4.52
CA TYR A 106 -4.83 -3.18 3.59
C TYR A 106 -5.97 -2.23 3.25
N LEU A 107 -7.17 -2.73 2.97
CA LEU A 107 -8.33 -1.87 2.68
C LEU A 107 -8.64 -0.95 3.86
N PHE A 108 -8.75 -1.50 5.07
CA PHE A 108 -9.02 -0.70 6.27
C PHE A 108 -7.87 0.27 6.58
N GLY A 109 -6.62 -0.16 6.42
CA GLY A 109 -5.46 0.71 6.61
C GLY A 109 -5.48 1.91 5.65
N THR A 110 -5.85 1.70 4.39
CA THR A 110 -5.98 2.80 3.42
C THR A 110 -7.15 3.73 3.74
N LEU A 111 -8.29 3.18 4.18
CA LEU A 111 -9.41 4.02 4.65
C LEU A 111 -8.99 4.90 5.83
N CYS A 112 -8.24 4.36 6.80
CA CYS A 112 -7.70 5.14 7.90
C CYS A 112 -6.84 6.31 7.41
N PHE A 113 -5.97 6.12 6.43
CA PHE A 113 -5.16 7.22 5.90
C PHE A 113 -5.97 8.25 5.11
N VAL A 114 -6.98 7.82 4.33
CA VAL A 114 -7.88 8.75 3.63
C VAL A 114 -8.61 9.62 4.65
N PHE A 115 -9.25 9.02 5.65
CA PHE A 115 -9.98 9.75 6.67
C PHE A 115 -9.06 10.56 7.59
N GLY A 116 -7.87 10.05 7.90
CA GLY A 116 -6.86 10.78 8.68
C GLY A 116 -6.40 12.04 7.96
N ARG A 117 -6.15 11.94 6.66
CA ARG A 117 -5.79 13.11 5.83
C ARG A 117 -6.94 14.10 5.70
N LEU A 118 -8.19 13.63 5.62
CA LEU A 118 -9.37 14.51 5.63
C LEU A 118 -9.52 15.25 6.97
N ALA A 119 -9.34 14.54 8.09
CA ALA A 119 -9.46 15.08 9.44
C ALA A 119 -8.41 16.15 9.77
N SER A 120 -7.26 16.15 9.09
CA SER A 120 -6.17 17.11 9.31
C SER A 120 -6.20 18.32 8.36
N PHE A 121 -7.20 18.47 7.51
CA PHE A 121 -7.35 19.73 6.75
C PHE A 121 -7.82 20.87 7.67
N PRO A 122 -7.38 22.12 7.45
CA PRO A 122 -7.76 23.27 8.28
C PRO A 122 -9.27 23.48 8.41
N GLN A 123 -10.06 23.03 7.44
CA GLN A 123 -11.52 23.11 7.45
C GLN A 123 -12.18 22.16 8.46
N VAL A 124 -11.50 21.07 8.83
CA VAL A 124 -11.99 20.05 9.77
C VAL A 124 -11.26 20.17 11.12
N ASP A 125 -9.94 20.35 11.08
CA ASP A 125 -9.07 20.62 12.22
C ASP A 125 -9.22 19.64 13.40
N TRP A 126 -9.21 18.34 13.10
CA TRP A 126 -9.24 17.26 14.10
C TRP A 126 -7.88 16.53 14.16
N PRO A 127 -6.81 17.19 14.62
CA PRO A 127 -5.46 16.65 14.58
C PRO A 127 -5.32 15.34 15.38
N LEU A 128 -5.98 15.23 16.53
CA LEU A 128 -5.93 14.02 17.36
C LEU A 128 -6.53 12.80 16.64
N ILE A 129 -7.69 12.96 16.00
CA ILE A 129 -8.36 11.90 15.23
C ILE A 129 -7.49 11.52 14.03
N SER A 130 -6.97 12.53 13.31
CA SER A 130 -6.05 12.33 12.19
C SER A 130 -4.85 11.47 12.60
N THR A 131 -4.17 11.84 13.70
CA THR A 131 -2.98 11.15 14.18
C THR A 131 -3.26 9.70 14.54
N TRP A 132 -4.34 9.42 15.28
CA TRP A 132 -4.72 8.05 15.61
C TRP A 132 -5.07 7.22 14.38
N LEU A 133 -5.75 7.80 13.38
CA LEU A 133 -6.04 7.11 12.13
C LEU A 133 -4.76 6.75 11.37
N PHE A 134 -3.75 7.63 11.32
CA PHE A 134 -2.45 7.28 10.71
C PHE A 134 -1.71 6.18 11.47
N ILE A 135 -1.74 6.20 12.81
CA ILE A 135 -1.13 5.14 13.64
C ILE A 135 -1.83 3.80 13.38
N ILE A 136 -3.16 3.74 13.52
CA ILE A 136 -3.94 2.52 13.30
C ILE A 136 -3.77 2.00 11.88
N GLY A 137 -3.85 2.88 10.88
CA GLY A 137 -3.65 2.50 9.48
C GLY A 137 -2.27 1.91 9.23
N SER A 138 -1.22 2.48 9.84
CA SER A 138 0.15 1.99 9.72
C SER A 138 0.32 0.63 10.38
N THR A 139 -0.29 0.41 11.55
CA THR A 139 -0.32 -0.89 12.21
C THR A 139 -1.03 -1.94 11.35
N LEU A 140 -2.18 -1.61 10.78
CA LEU A 140 -2.90 -2.52 9.86
C LEU A 140 -2.06 -2.88 8.65
N PHE A 141 -1.30 -1.93 8.09
CA PHE A 141 -0.39 -2.19 6.99
C PHE A 141 0.78 -3.11 7.38
N VAL A 142 1.36 -2.96 8.57
CA VAL A 142 2.36 -3.90 9.09
C VAL A 142 1.78 -5.30 9.23
N VAL A 143 0.59 -5.42 9.82
CA VAL A 143 -0.10 -6.71 10.03
C VAL A 143 -0.43 -7.38 8.70
N GLY A 144 -0.96 -6.64 7.72
CA GLY A 144 -1.25 -7.16 6.38
C GLY A 144 0.01 -7.61 5.64
N ALA A 145 1.10 -6.83 5.74
CA ALA A 145 2.37 -7.19 5.12
C ALA A 145 3.02 -8.40 5.78
N ALA A 146 2.92 -8.53 7.10
CA ALA A 146 3.35 -9.72 7.82
C ALA A 146 2.51 -10.96 7.45
N ALA A 147 1.19 -10.82 7.33
CA ALA A 147 0.31 -11.89 6.86
C ALA A 147 0.72 -12.39 5.47
N ASN A 148 1.02 -11.46 4.55
CA ASN A 148 1.52 -11.79 3.22
C ASN A 148 2.86 -12.54 3.22
N VAL A 149 3.73 -12.36 4.23
CA VAL A 149 5.00 -13.12 4.32
C VAL A 149 4.74 -14.62 4.38
N PHE A 150 3.67 -15.07 5.06
CA PHE A 150 3.31 -16.49 5.10
C PHE A 150 2.92 -17.05 3.73
N LEU A 151 2.48 -16.19 2.80
CA LEU A 151 2.16 -16.59 1.44
C LEU A 151 3.41 -16.75 0.56
N ILE A 152 4.55 -16.15 0.93
CA ILE A 152 5.79 -16.11 0.14
C ILE A 152 6.39 -17.51 -0.04
N VAL A 153 6.29 -18.38 0.97
CA VAL A 153 6.96 -19.70 1.01
C VAL A 153 6.54 -20.63 -0.16
N LYS A 154 5.45 -20.31 -0.86
CA LYS A 154 4.93 -21.06 -2.01
C LYS A 154 5.39 -20.55 -3.38
N ALA A 155 6.43 -19.71 -3.47
CA ALA A 155 6.87 -19.16 -4.75
C ALA A 155 7.51 -20.21 -5.68
N ASP A 156 7.15 -20.19 -6.96
CA ASP A 156 7.60 -21.16 -7.97
C ASP A 156 9.09 -21.08 -8.34
N SER A 157 9.75 -19.96 -7.99
CA SER A 157 11.18 -19.77 -8.25
C SER A 157 11.86 -18.90 -7.19
N VAL A 158 13.18 -19.05 -7.04
CA VAL A 158 13.99 -18.24 -6.13
C VAL A 158 13.90 -16.75 -6.46
N GLN A 159 13.84 -16.39 -7.75
CA GLN A 159 13.71 -15.00 -8.18
C GLN A 159 12.36 -14.40 -7.72
N LEU A 160 11.26 -15.12 -7.90
CA LEU A 160 9.94 -14.68 -7.44
C LEU A 160 9.91 -14.57 -5.92
N LEU A 161 10.48 -15.55 -5.21
CA LEU A 161 10.63 -15.54 -3.76
C LEU A 161 11.36 -14.28 -3.27
N GLN A 162 12.48 -13.93 -3.90
CA GLN A 162 13.27 -12.74 -3.56
C GLN A 162 12.49 -11.45 -3.79
N LEU A 163 11.80 -11.32 -4.93
CA LEU A 163 11.00 -10.12 -5.22
C LEU A 163 9.82 -9.96 -4.25
N MET A 164 9.18 -11.07 -3.84
CA MET A 164 8.14 -11.04 -2.81
C MET A 164 8.70 -10.62 -1.45
N ASN A 165 9.87 -11.15 -1.05
CA ASN A 165 10.53 -10.74 0.19
C ASN A 165 10.90 -9.26 0.18
N LEU A 166 11.50 -8.76 -0.91
CA LEU A 166 11.84 -7.34 -1.06
C LEU A 166 10.59 -6.46 -0.97
N THR A 167 9.49 -6.87 -1.60
CA THR A 167 8.19 -6.19 -1.51
C THR A 167 7.71 -6.11 -0.07
N SER A 168 7.66 -7.25 0.64
CA SER A 168 7.24 -7.31 2.05
C SER A 168 8.11 -6.46 2.96
N ILE A 169 9.43 -6.55 2.84
CA ILE A 169 10.36 -5.77 3.66
C ILE A 169 10.12 -4.28 3.45
N CYS A 170 10.02 -3.83 2.20
CA CYS A 170 9.73 -2.43 1.88
C CYS A 170 8.41 -1.97 2.51
N PHE A 171 7.36 -2.78 2.41
CA PHE A 171 6.04 -2.46 2.94
C PHE A 171 6.01 -2.46 4.47
N ILE A 172 6.64 -3.43 5.14
CA ILE A 172 6.73 -3.49 6.60
C ILE A 172 7.52 -2.29 7.13
N VAL A 173 8.75 -2.10 6.65
CA VAL A 173 9.63 -1.03 7.13
C VAL A 173 9.01 0.34 6.84
N GLY A 174 8.46 0.55 5.63
CA GLY A 174 7.76 1.78 5.29
C GLY A 174 6.56 2.06 6.20
N SER A 175 5.77 1.04 6.54
CA SER A 175 4.63 1.19 7.44
C SER A 175 5.06 1.48 8.88
N VAL A 176 6.13 0.85 9.36
CA VAL A 176 6.71 1.14 10.67
C VAL A 176 7.18 2.59 10.75
N LEU A 177 7.91 3.08 9.75
CA LEU A 177 8.36 4.47 9.70
C LEU A 177 7.18 5.45 9.74
N TYR A 178 6.11 5.18 8.99
CA TYR A 178 4.90 5.99 9.03
C TYR A 178 4.20 5.98 10.40
N GLY A 179 4.09 4.81 11.02
CA GLY A 179 3.50 4.66 12.34
C GLY A 179 4.30 5.43 13.39
N LEU A 180 5.63 5.24 13.42
CA LEU A 180 6.52 5.92 14.34
C LEU A 180 6.54 7.44 14.13
N ALA A 181 6.53 7.90 12.88
CA ALA A 181 6.48 9.33 12.55
C ALA A 181 5.18 9.99 13.02
N SER A 182 4.10 9.21 13.15
CA SER A 182 2.80 9.72 13.58
C SER A 182 2.69 9.88 15.09
N VAL A 183 3.43 9.09 15.89
CA VAL A 183 3.33 9.11 17.36
C VAL A 183 3.68 10.48 17.97
N PRO A 184 4.77 11.18 17.57
CA PRO A 184 5.14 12.45 18.19
C PRO A 184 4.16 13.60 17.95
N TYR A 185 3.21 13.47 17.02
CA TYR A 185 2.10 14.41 16.90
C TYR A 185 1.11 14.35 18.08
N LEU A 186 1.26 13.37 18.98
CA LEU A 186 0.52 13.29 20.25
C LEU A 186 1.29 13.96 21.40
N TRP A 187 2.53 14.40 21.19
CA TRP A 187 3.36 14.98 22.24
C TRP A 187 3.13 16.48 22.39
N ALA A 188 3.33 16.97 23.61
CA ALA A 188 3.47 18.39 23.88
C ALA A 188 4.96 18.73 23.99
N PHE A 189 5.38 19.83 23.34
CA PHE A 189 6.76 20.31 23.38
C PHE A 189 6.82 21.64 24.10
N GLU A 190 7.73 21.75 25.08
CA GLU A 190 7.98 23.03 25.78
C GLU A 190 8.92 23.93 24.97
N SER A 191 9.90 23.35 24.28
CA SER A 191 10.88 24.06 23.46
C SER A 191 10.46 24.09 21.98
N PRO A 192 10.33 25.29 21.36
CA PRO A 192 10.08 25.40 19.93
C PRO A 192 11.17 24.77 19.05
N ASN A 193 12.43 24.82 19.52
CA ASN A 193 13.56 24.23 18.80
C ASN A 193 13.47 22.69 18.78
N ASP A 194 13.07 22.09 19.89
CA ASP A 194 12.91 20.63 20.00
C ASP A 194 11.75 20.18 19.13
N HIS A 195 10.65 20.95 19.13
CA HIS A 195 9.51 20.70 18.26
C HIS A 195 9.94 20.72 16.78
N LEU A 196 10.69 21.74 16.36
CA LEU A 196 11.18 21.86 14.97
C LEU A 196 12.12 20.70 14.59
N LEU A 197 13.04 20.34 15.48
CA LEU A 197 13.97 19.22 15.28
C LEU A 197 13.21 17.91 15.08
N ILE A 198 12.21 17.66 15.93
CA ILE A 198 11.37 16.47 15.84
C ILE A 198 10.58 16.50 14.54
N LEU A 199 9.87 17.58 14.21
CA LEU A 199 9.11 17.67 12.94
C LEU A 199 9.98 17.38 11.70
N ASN A 200 11.22 17.87 11.68
CA ASN A 200 12.16 17.58 10.59
C ASN A 200 12.54 16.09 10.54
N PHE A 201 12.74 15.45 11.69
CA PHE A 201 12.98 14.01 11.78
C PHE A 201 11.76 13.20 11.31
N LEU A 202 10.54 13.57 11.70
CA LEU A 202 9.32 12.90 11.24
C LEU A 202 9.13 13.04 9.73
N ALA A 203 9.41 14.22 9.17
CA ALA A 203 9.33 14.46 7.73
C ALA A 203 10.26 13.51 6.94
N TRP A 204 11.46 13.27 7.44
CA TRP A 204 12.37 12.27 6.86
C TRP A 204 11.84 10.85 6.97
N GLN A 205 11.24 10.46 8.09
CA GLN A 205 10.63 9.14 8.25
C GLN A 205 9.49 8.93 7.25
N TYR A 206 8.60 9.92 7.07
CA TYR A 206 7.56 9.86 6.05
C TYR A 206 8.15 9.80 4.64
N MET A 207 9.18 10.59 4.33
CA MET A 207 9.84 10.58 3.03
C MET A 207 10.45 9.20 2.70
N ILE A 208 11.24 8.65 3.62
CA ILE A 208 11.88 7.33 3.44
C ILE A 208 10.81 6.25 3.37
N GLY A 209 9.77 6.31 4.21
CA GLY A 209 8.64 5.38 4.14
C GLY A 209 7.93 5.43 2.78
N SER A 210 7.73 6.62 2.21
CA SER A 210 7.14 6.80 0.88
C SER A 210 7.99 6.18 -0.22
N LEU A 211 9.31 6.39 -0.15
CA LEU A 211 10.26 5.78 -1.09
C LEU A 211 10.24 4.25 -1.00
N LEU A 212 10.21 3.69 0.22
CA LEU A 212 10.09 2.24 0.41
C LEU A 212 8.78 1.71 -0.16
N PHE A 213 7.64 2.39 0.05
CA PHE A 213 6.38 1.97 -0.58
C PHE A 213 6.44 2.00 -2.11
N LEU A 214 7.08 3.02 -2.69
CA LEU A 214 7.29 3.09 -4.13
C LEU A 214 8.17 1.93 -4.63
N LEU A 215 9.29 1.67 -3.97
CA LEU A 215 10.21 0.57 -4.31
C LEU A 215 9.53 -0.81 -4.17
N GLY A 216 8.80 -1.04 -3.08
CA GLY A 216 8.01 -2.26 -2.90
C GLY A 216 6.97 -2.44 -4.01
N GLY A 217 6.33 -1.35 -4.45
CA GLY A 217 5.45 -1.37 -5.62
C GLY A 217 6.17 -1.75 -6.92
N VAL A 218 7.39 -1.24 -7.14
CA VAL A 218 8.23 -1.59 -8.30
C VAL A 218 8.61 -3.08 -8.27
N PHE A 219 9.04 -3.61 -7.12
CA PHE A 219 9.39 -5.03 -6.99
C PHE A 219 8.19 -5.95 -7.22
N ASN A 220 7.01 -5.60 -6.70
CA ASN A 220 5.81 -6.38 -6.96
C ASN A 220 5.39 -6.35 -8.44
N TYR A 221 5.55 -5.20 -9.11
CA TYR A 221 5.30 -5.10 -10.55
C TYR A 221 6.26 -5.99 -11.35
N TRP A 222 7.55 -5.97 -11.01
CA TRP A 222 8.54 -6.84 -11.65
C TRP A 222 8.20 -8.32 -11.44
N ARG A 223 7.81 -8.71 -10.22
CA ARG A 223 7.34 -10.08 -9.94
C ARG A 223 6.17 -10.47 -10.84
N ALA A 224 5.16 -9.60 -10.97
CA ALA A 224 4.00 -9.84 -11.81
C ALA A 224 4.38 -9.99 -13.29
N TYR A 225 5.33 -9.18 -13.78
CA TYR A 225 5.85 -9.29 -15.14
C TYR A 225 6.50 -10.66 -15.39
N LEU A 226 7.41 -11.11 -14.50
CA LEU A 226 8.10 -12.40 -14.65
C LEU A 226 7.13 -13.59 -14.61
N LEU A 227 6.10 -13.52 -13.76
CA LEU A 227 5.04 -14.52 -13.72
C LEU A 227 4.30 -14.63 -15.06
N VAL A 228 3.95 -13.50 -15.67
CA VAL A 228 3.25 -13.49 -16.96
C VAL A 228 4.15 -13.99 -18.08
N GLU A 229 5.41 -13.55 -18.12
CA GLU A 229 6.39 -13.96 -19.13
C GLU A 229 6.64 -15.48 -19.11
N GLY A 230 6.88 -16.06 -17.92
CA GLY A 230 7.10 -17.50 -17.77
C GLY A 230 5.89 -18.33 -18.22
N GLU A 231 4.68 -17.83 -18.02
CA GLU A 231 3.46 -18.51 -18.43
C GLU A 231 3.18 -18.42 -19.94
N ILE A 232 3.57 -17.33 -20.59
CA ILE A 232 3.52 -17.22 -22.06
C ILE A 232 4.46 -18.24 -22.68
N ALA A 233 5.69 -18.35 -22.16
CA ALA A 233 6.68 -19.31 -22.64
C ALA A 233 6.19 -20.76 -22.53
N LYS A 234 5.55 -21.14 -21.41
CA LYS A 234 4.99 -22.49 -21.20
C LYS A 234 3.85 -22.85 -22.17
N LYS A 235 3.13 -21.89 -22.73
CA LYS A 235 2.01 -22.13 -23.67
C LYS A 235 2.43 -22.16 -25.14
N GLN A 236 3.66 -21.76 -25.43
CA GLN A 236 4.24 -21.83 -26.78
C GLN A 236 5.00 -23.15 -27.02
N LEU A 237 5.15 -23.97 -25.97
CA LEU A 237 5.62 -25.35 -25.99
C LEU A 237 4.42 -26.32 -25.97
#